data_AF-A0A9E5ZCR3-F1
#
_entry.id   AF-A0A9E5ZCR3-F1
#
_cell.length_a   1.000
_cell.length_b   1.000
_cell.length_c   1.000
_cell.angle_alpha   90.00
_cell.angle_beta   90.00
_cell.angle_gamma   90.00
#
_symmetry.space_group_name_H-M   'P 1'
#
loop_
_entity.id
_entity.type
_entity.pdbx_description
1 polymer ?
#
loop_
_entity_poly.entity_id
_entity_poly.type
_entity_poly.pdbx_seq_one_letter_code
_entity_poly.pdbx_strand_id
1 'polypeptide(L)'
;MIQERKRKEVTLSNNTLALLQIQAEKEGRKLKNYMEHILREKANSFELTDEYKAMMDDMLEKHKNGKLNYINESEFRKLTARK
;
A
#
# COMPACT_ATOMS: atom_id res chain seq x y z
N MET A 1 -25.19 -6.09 2.37
CA MET A 1 -24.86 -6.58 1.02
C MET A 1 -24.06 -7.86 1.18
N ILE A 2 -24.58 -9.01 0.70
CA ILE A 2 -23.82 -10.26 0.72
C ILE A 2 -22.76 -10.13 -0.38
N GLN A 3 -21.50 -9.96 0.01
CA GLN A 3 -20.39 -9.96 -0.94
C GLN A 3 -20.27 -11.37 -1.54
N GLU A 4 -20.26 -11.47 -2.87
CA GLU A 4 -19.97 -12.73 -3.56
C GLU A 4 -18.57 -13.21 -3.18
N ARG A 5 -18.48 -14.39 -2.55
CA ARG A 5 -17.20 -15.00 -2.17
C ARG A 5 -16.89 -16.17 -3.09
N LYS A 6 -15.72 -16.13 -3.74
CA LYS A 6 -15.21 -17.24 -4.56
C LYS A 6 -14.19 -18.04 -3.77
N ARG A 7 -14.40 -19.36 -3.67
CA ARG A 7 -13.42 -20.28 -3.07
C ARG A 7 -12.22 -20.44 -4.01
N LYS A 8 -11.01 -20.39 -3.45
CA LYS A 8 -9.75 -20.67 -4.15
C LYS A 8 -8.96 -21.69 -3.37
N GLU A 9 -8.41 -22.67 -4.07
CA GLU A 9 -7.51 -23.67 -3.51
C GLU A 9 -6.08 -23.30 -3.88
N VAL A 10 -5.17 -23.43 -2.91
CA VAL A 10 -3.76 -23.07 -3.06
C VAL A 10 -2.92 -24.16 -2.42
N THR A 11 -1.96 -24.70 -3.18
CA THR A 11 -0.98 -25.66 -2.66
C THR A 11 0.20 -24.89 -2.08
N LEU A 12 0.49 -25.11 -0.80
CA LEU A 12 1.59 -24.46 -0.08
C LEU A 12 2.52 -25.52 0.51
N SER A 13 3.80 -25.19 0.64
CA SER A 13 4.74 -26.03 1.37
C SER A 13 4.42 -26.03 2.87
N ASN A 14 4.76 -27.11 3.57
CA ASN A 14 4.56 -27.21 5.03
C ASN A 14 5.28 -26.08 5.78
N ASN A 15 6.49 -25.70 5.34
CA ASN A 15 7.25 -24.60 5.92
C ASN A 15 6.50 -23.27 5.79
N THR A 16 5.96 -22.99 4.60
CA THR A 16 5.17 -21.78 4.35
C THR A 16 3.91 -21.75 5.21
N LEU A 17 3.22 -22.89 5.32
CA LEU A 17 2.00 -23.00 6.12
C LEU A 17 2.28 -22.78 7.62
N ALA A 18 3.38 -23.31 8.13
CA ALA A 18 3.81 -23.09 9.52
C ALA A 18 4.12 -21.61 9.80
N LEU A 19 4.84 -20.93 8.89
CA LEU A 19 5.15 -19.50 9.04
C LEU A 19 3.88 -18.64 9.04
N LEU A 20 2.95 -18.91 8.12
CA LEU A 20 1.68 -18.21 8.05
C LEU A 20 0.82 -18.44 9.30
N GLN A 21 0.88 -19.64 9.88
CA GLN A 21 0.17 -19.98 11.12
C GLN A 21 0.73 -19.16 12.31
N ILE A 22 2.05 -19.08 12.45
CA ILE A 22 2.71 -18.27 13.49
C ILE A 22 2.32 -16.80 13.36
N GLN A 23 2.31 -16.27 12.12
CA GLN A 23 1.92 -14.88 11.86
C GLN A 23 0.44 -14.64 12.20
N ALA A 24 -0.45 -15.57 11.84
CA ALA A 24 -1.87 -15.48 12.17
C ALA A 24 -2.10 -15.47 13.69
N GLU A 25 -1.40 -16.34 14.43
CA GLU A 25 -1.47 -16.39 15.90
C GLU A 25 -0.96 -15.13 16.56
N LYS A 26 0.15 -14.57 16.06
CA LYS A 26 0.70 -13.29 16.54
C LYS A 26 -0.30 -12.13 16.40
N GLU A 27 -1.15 -12.17 15.38
CA GLU A 27 -2.21 -11.19 15.16
C GLU A 27 -3.55 -11.56 15.81
N GLY A 28 -3.64 -12.69 16.54
CA GLY A 28 -4.86 -13.17 17.16
C GLY A 28 -5.94 -13.62 16.16
N ARG A 29 -5.53 -14.07 14.98
CA ARG A 29 -6.42 -14.41 13.85
C ARG A 29 -6.35 -15.89 13.50
N LYS A 30 -7.45 -16.43 12.97
CA LYS A 30 -7.44 -17.74 12.30
C LYS A 30 -6.69 -17.60 10.97
N LEU A 31 -5.89 -18.62 10.60
CA LEU A 31 -5.10 -18.65 9.37
C LEU A 31 -5.89 -18.22 8.12
N LYS A 32 -7.11 -18.72 7.95
CA LYS A 32 -7.96 -18.35 6.80
C LYS A 32 -8.25 -16.84 6.73
N ASN A 33 -8.52 -16.20 7.87
CA ASN A 33 -8.84 -14.78 7.95
C ASN A 33 -7.57 -13.94 7.78
N TYR A 34 -6.44 -14.46 8.26
CA TYR A 34 -5.13 -13.86 8.06
C TYR A 34 -4.75 -13.84 6.57
N MET A 35 -4.88 -14.98 5.89
CA MET A 35 -4.63 -15.08 4.45
C MET A 35 -5.56 -14.17 3.64
N GLU A 36 -6.86 -14.15 3.95
CA GLU A 36 -7.81 -13.23 3.29
C GLU A 36 -7.41 -11.76 3.49
N HIS A 37 -6.99 -11.40 4.70
CA HIS A 37 -6.51 -10.06 5.01
C HIS A 37 -5.28 -9.69 4.17
N ILE A 38 -4.22 -10.52 4.16
CA ILE A 38 -3.01 -10.24 3.37
C ILE A 38 -3.34 -10.11 1.89
N LEU A 39 -4.15 -11.01 1.34
CA LEU A 39 -4.52 -10.98 -0.08
C LEU A 39 -5.28 -9.70 -0.42
N ARG A 40 -6.16 -9.24 0.47
CA ARG A 40 -6.89 -7.98 0.30
C ARG A 40 -5.96 -6.77 0.37
N GLU A 41 -5.10 -6.70 1.39
CA GLU A 41 -4.11 -5.62 1.52
C GLU A 41 -3.19 -5.58 0.30
N LYS A 42 -2.72 -6.73 -0.17
CA LYS A 42 -1.85 -6.83 -1.34
C LYS A 42 -2.57 -6.41 -2.63
N ALA A 43 -3.83 -6.81 -2.80
CA ALA A 43 -4.64 -6.37 -3.94
C ALA A 43 -4.84 -4.85 -3.92
N ASN A 44 -5.15 -4.27 -2.75
CA ASN A 44 -5.34 -2.84 -2.59
C ASN A 44 -4.02 -2.05 -2.73
N SER A 45 -2.87 -2.66 -2.40
CA SER A 45 -1.56 -2.02 -2.54
C SER A 45 -1.15 -1.76 -3.99
N PHE A 46 -1.87 -2.33 -4.96
CA PHE A 46 -1.66 -2.04 -6.38
C PHE A 46 -2.20 -0.66 -6.77
N GLU A 47 -3.20 -0.14 -6.06
CA GLU A 47 -3.72 1.19 -6.32
C GLU A 47 -2.93 2.25 -5.54
N LEU A 48 -2.35 3.20 -6.27
CA LEU A 48 -2.05 4.51 -5.70
C LEU A 48 -3.35 5.04 -5.10
N THR A 49 -3.32 5.52 -3.86
CA THR A 49 -4.53 6.06 -3.23
C THR A 49 -5.12 7.15 -4.12
N ASP A 50 -6.45 7.25 -4.18
CA ASP A 50 -7.09 8.30 -4.98
C ASP A 50 -6.64 9.70 -4.54
N GLU A 51 -6.32 9.87 -3.26
CA GLU A 51 -5.68 11.07 -2.72
C GLU A 51 -4.31 11.35 -3.35
N TYR A 52 -3.48 10.33 -3.54
CA TYR A 52 -2.18 10.50 -4.19
C TYR A 52 -2.32 10.79 -5.68
N LYS A 53 -3.29 10.15 -6.37
CA LYS A 53 -3.61 10.46 -7.78
C LYS A 53 -4.06 11.93 -7.91
N ALA A 54 -4.97 12.39 -7.06
CA ALA A 54 -5.44 13.78 -7.05
C ALA A 54 -4.32 14.80 -6.76
N MET A 55 -3.40 14.47 -5.83
CA MET A 55 -2.23 15.30 -5.56
C MET A 55 -1.32 15.43 -6.79
N MET A 56 -1.12 14.31 -7.52
CA MET A 56 -0.32 14.32 -8.74
C MET A 56 -1.00 15.07 -9.88
N ASP A 57 -2.32 14.93 -10.04
CA ASP A 57 -3.08 15.67 -11.05
C ASP A 57 -3.01 17.19 -10.79
N ASP A 58 -3.20 17.64 -9.55
CA ASP A 58 -3.07 19.06 -9.16
C ASP A 58 -1.62 19.58 -9.37
N MET A 59 -0.61 18.76 -9.07
CA MET A 59 0.79 19.12 -9.33
C MET A 59 1.06 19.28 -10.84
N LEU A 60 0.55 18.38 -11.68
CA LEU A 60 0.69 18.43 -13.12
C LEU A 60 -0.07 19.63 -13.73
N GLU A 61 -1.24 19.97 -13.21
CA GLU A 61 -1.97 21.18 -13.62
C GLU A 61 -1.22 22.45 -13.26
N LYS A 62 -0.68 22.54 -12.03
CA LYS A 62 0.15 23.68 -11.60
C LYS A 62 1.43 23.80 -12.42
N HIS A 63 2.02 22.68 -12.84
CA HIS A 63 3.15 22.65 -13.77
C HIS A 63 2.78 23.26 -15.12
N LYS A 64 1.70 22.76 -15.75
CA LYS A 64 1.25 23.24 -17.06
C LYS A 64 0.88 24.72 -17.05
N ASN A 65 0.33 25.20 -15.93
CA ASN A 65 -0.06 26.59 -15.74
C ASN A 65 1.10 27.50 -15.29
N GLY A 66 2.33 26.99 -15.17
CA GLY A 66 3.51 27.78 -14.80
C GLY A 66 3.50 28.30 -13.36
N LYS A 67 2.71 27.70 -12.47
CA LYS A 67 2.53 28.12 -11.06
C LYS A 67 3.42 27.36 -10.08
N LEU A 68 4.23 26.42 -10.56
CA LEU A 68 5.18 25.69 -9.72
C LEU A 68 6.43 26.52 -9.48
N ASN A 69 6.72 26.77 -8.20
CA ASN A 69 7.96 27.36 -7.76
C ASN A 69 8.97 26.23 -7.53
N TYR A 70 9.98 26.15 -8.39
CA TYR A 70 11.10 25.24 -8.21
C TYR A 70 12.15 25.90 -7.32
N ILE A 71 12.63 25.15 -6.34
CA ILE A 71 13.79 25.52 -5.55
C ILE A 71 14.98 24.69 -5.99
N ASN A 72 16.18 25.25 -5.87
CA ASN A 72 17.38 24.51 -6.21
C ASN A 72 17.68 23.43 -5.14
N GLU A 73 18.43 22.41 -5.52
CA GLU A 73 18.76 21.30 -4.62
C GLU A 73 19.52 21.75 -3.37
N SER A 74 20.37 22.78 -3.50
CA SER A 74 21.15 23.33 -2.39
C SER A 74 20.27 24.00 -1.31
N GLU A 75 19.19 24.65 -1.70
CA GLU A 75 18.23 25.32 -0.82
C GLU A 75 17.26 24.31 -0.21
N PHE A 76 16.83 23.32 -1.00
CA PHE A 76 16.05 22.19 -0.49
C PHE A 76 16.80 21.49 0.66
N ARG A 77 18.08 21.14 0.46
CA ARG A 77 18.91 20.50 1.48
C ARG A 77 19.07 21.34 2.76
N LYS A 78 19.12 22.68 2.64
CA LYS A 78 19.17 23.59 3.80
C LYS A 78 17.86 23.61 4.59
N LEU A 79 16.72 23.51 3.91
CA LEU A 79 15.38 23.52 4.53
C LEU A 79 15.04 22.18 5.20
N THR A 80 15.51 21.07 4.63
CA THR A 80 15.19 19.72 5.13
C THR A 80 16.26 19.11 6.01
N ALA A 81 17.40 19.78 6.20
CA ALA A 81 18.39 19.36 7.19
C ALA A 81 17.76 19.45 8.58
N ARG A 82 17.47 18.30 9.19
CA ARG A 82 17.06 18.23 10.60
C ARG A 82 18.13 18.89 11.46
N LYS A 83 17.71 19.82 12.33
CA LYS A 83 18.52 20.30 13.46
C LYS A 83 18.89 19.14 14.38
#